data_AF-A0A8C0PGW3-F1
#
_entry.id   AF-A0A8C0PGW3-F1
#
_cell.length_a   1.000
_cell.length_b   1.000
_cell.length_c   1.000
_cell.angle_alpha   90.00
_cell.angle_beta   90.00
_cell.angle_gamma   90.00
#
_symmetry.space_group_name_H-M   'P 1'
#
loop_
_entity.id
_entity.type
_entity.pdbx_description
1 polymer ?
#
loop_
_entity_poly.entity_id
_entity_poly.type
_entity_poly.pdbx_seq_one_letter_code
_entity_poly.pdbx_strand_id
1 'polypeptide(L)'
;MNTVGPYHNRQETYKYFSLPFCVGSKKSISHYHETLGEALQGVELEFSGLDIKFKEDVMPATYCEIDLDKEKRDAFVYAIKNHYWYQMYIDDLPIWGIVGEADENGEDYYLWTYKKLEIGFNGNRIVDVNLTSEGKVKLVPNTKIQMSYSVKWKKSDVKFEDRFDKYLDPSFFQHRIHWFSIFNSFMMVIFLVGLVSMILMRTLRKDYARYSKEEEMDDMDRDLGDEYGWKQVHGDVFRPSSHPLIFSSLIGSGCQIFAVSLIVIIVAMIEDLYTERGSMLSTAIFVYAATSPVNGYFGGSLYARQGGRRWIKQMFIGAFLIPAMVCGTAFFINFIAIYYHASRAIPFGTMVAVCCICFFVILPLNLVGTILGRNLSGQPNFPCRVNAVPRPIPEKKWFMEPAVIVCLGGILPFGSIFIEMYFIFTSFWAYKIYYVYGFMMLVLVILCIVTVCVTIVCTYFLLNAEDYRWQWTSFLSAASTAIYVYMYSFYYYFFKTKMYGLFQTSFYFGYMAVFSTALGIMCGAIGYMGTSAFVRKIYTNVKID
;
A
#
# COMPACT_ATOMS: atom_id res chain seq x y z
N MET A 1 -16.88 -8.05 -21.98
CA MET A 1 -15.43 -8.19 -22.17
C MET A 1 -14.75 -7.06 -21.43
N ASN A 2 -13.53 -7.25 -20.95
CA ASN A 2 -12.78 -6.16 -20.30
C ASN A 2 -11.50 -5.92 -21.10
N THR A 3 -10.52 -6.80 -20.96
CA THR A 3 -9.17 -6.54 -21.43
C THR A 3 -8.51 -7.75 -22.08
N VAL A 4 -7.47 -7.47 -22.87
CA VAL A 4 -6.49 -8.44 -23.38
C VAL A 4 -5.09 -7.98 -23.00
N GLY A 5 -4.14 -8.88 -22.82
CA GLY A 5 -2.76 -8.49 -22.54
C GLY A 5 -1.79 -9.66 -22.43
N PRO A 6 -0.47 -9.41 -22.33
CA PRO A 6 0.53 -10.46 -22.20
C PRO A 6 0.41 -11.16 -20.84
N TYR A 7 0.56 -12.49 -20.81
CA TYR A 7 0.45 -13.25 -19.55
C TYR A 7 1.53 -12.88 -18.52
N HIS A 8 2.72 -12.51 -18.99
CA HIS A 8 3.84 -12.11 -18.12
C HIS A 8 3.78 -10.64 -17.67
N ASN A 9 3.09 -9.78 -18.43
CA ASN A 9 2.88 -8.37 -18.13
C ASN A 9 1.40 -8.11 -17.84
N ARG A 10 0.88 -8.70 -16.76
CA ARG A 10 -0.57 -8.69 -16.48
C ARG A 10 -1.15 -7.30 -16.17
N GLN A 11 -0.31 -6.30 -15.98
CA GLN A 11 -0.68 -4.92 -15.70
C GLN A 11 -0.62 -4.06 -16.98
N GLU A 12 -0.07 -4.61 -18.08
CA GLU A 12 -0.13 -4.11 -19.44
C GLU A 12 -1.36 -4.70 -20.13
N THR A 13 -2.48 -3.99 -20.03
CA THR A 13 -3.74 -4.41 -20.62
C THR A 13 -4.20 -3.45 -21.69
N TYR A 14 -4.88 -4.00 -22.69
CA TYR A 14 -5.48 -3.31 -23.82
C TYR A 14 -6.97 -3.66 -23.89
N LYS A 15 -7.75 -2.85 -24.60
CA LYS A 15 -9.18 -3.13 -24.83
C LYS A 15 -9.35 -4.47 -25.52
N TYR A 16 -10.38 -5.24 -25.19
CA TYR A 16 -10.56 -6.58 -25.77
C TYR A 16 -10.57 -6.57 -27.31
N PHE A 17 -11.26 -5.59 -27.92
CA PHE A 17 -11.33 -5.42 -29.37
C PHE A 17 -10.13 -4.69 -29.99
N SER A 18 -9.03 -4.47 -29.24
CA SER A 18 -7.75 -4.06 -29.83
C SER A 18 -7.12 -5.20 -30.62
N LEU A 19 -7.42 -6.45 -30.26
CA LEU A 19 -7.19 -7.60 -31.12
C LEU A 19 -8.35 -7.74 -32.10
N PRO A 20 -8.12 -8.28 -33.32
CA PRO A 20 -9.11 -8.34 -34.39
C PRO A 20 -10.17 -9.45 -34.17
N PHE A 21 -10.64 -9.58 -32.93
CA PHE A 21 -11.88 -10.27 -32.61
C PHE A 21 -13.06 -9.48 -33.14
N CYS A 22 -14.12 -10.19 -33.49
CA CYS A 22 -15.34 -9.56 -33.95
C CYS A 22 -16.42 -9.54 -32.86
N VAL A 23 -17.33 -8.56 -32.98
CA VAL A 23 -18.43 -8.33 -32.04
C VAL A 23 -19.61 -9.20 -32.45
N GLY A 24 -20.29 -9.82 -31.48
CA GLY A 24 -21.54 -10.55 -31.75
C GLY A 24 -22.70 -9.64 -32.18
N SER A 25 -23.85 -10.26 -32.48
CA SER A 25 -25.00 -9.59 -33.10
C SER A 25 -25.77 -8.64 -32.17
N LYS A 26 -25.69 -8.84 -30.85
CA LYS A 26 -26.42 -8.03 -29.87
C LYS A 26 -25.71 -6.69 -29.65
N LYS A 27 -26.45 -5.57 -29.65
CA LYS A 27 -25.88 -4.21 -29.65
C LYS A 27 -25.99 -3.44 -28.33
N SER A 28 -26.81 -3.88 -27.37
CA SER A 28 -27.02 -3.15 -26.11
C SER A 28 -27.33 -4.07 -24.93
N ILE A 29 -27.03 -3.58 -23.72
CA ILE A 29 -27.38 -4.15 -22.42
C ILE A 29 -28.27 -3.13 -21.70
N SER A 30 -29.20 -3.59 -20.84
CA SER A 30 -30.17 -2.70 -20.17
C SER A 30 -29.60 -1.85 -19.04
N HIS A 31 -28.46 -2.21 -18.42
CA HIS A 31 -27.86 -1.43 -17.34
C HIS A 31 -26.34 -1.63 -17.26
N TYR A 32 -25.57 -0.53 -17.30
CA TYR A 32 -24.16 -0.50 -16.92
C TYR A 32 -23.81 0.88 -16.34
N HIS A 33 -23.14 0.88 -15.18
CA HIS A 33 -22.57 2.08 -14.57
C HIS A 33 -21.15 1.76 -14.10
N GLU A 34 -20.16 2.54 -14.56
CA GLU A 34 -18.79 2.49 -14.06
C GLU A 34 -18.69 3.18 -12.71
N THR A 35 -18.08 2.52 -11.73
CA THR A 35 -17.74 3.15 -10.46
C THR A 35 -16.42 3.94 -10.57
N LEU A 36 -16.21 4.92 -9.67
CA LEU A 36 -14.96 5.68 -9.62
C LEU A 36 -13.72 4.78 -9.43
N GLY A 37 -13.87 3.70 -8.64
CA GLY A 37 -12.80 2.72 -8.40
C GLY A 37 -12.44 1.93 -9.66
N GLU A 38 -13.43 1.50 -10.44
CA GLU A 38 -13.23 0.82 -11.72
C GLU A 38 -12.57 1.74 -12.75
N ALA A 39 -13.04 3.00 -12.84
CA ALA A 39 -12.47 4.00 -13.75
C ALA A 39 -11.00 4.32 -13.43
N LEU A 40 -10.63 4.37 -12.13
CA LEU A 40 -9.24 4.56 -11.71
C LEU A 40 -8.34 3.36 -11.98
N GLN A 41 -8.91 2.16 -12.06
CA GLN A 41 -8.19 0.93 -12.43
C GLN A 41 -8.10 0.75 -13.95
N GLY A 42 -8.77 1.60 -14.74
CA GLY A 42 -8.84 1.48 -16.20
C GLY A 42 -9.65 0.28 -16.66
N VAL A 43 -10.68 -0.07 -15.89
CA VAL A 43 -11.67 -1.09 -16.27
C VAL A 43 -12.72 -0.39 -17.14
N GLU A 44 -12.75 -0.74 -18.42
CA GLU A 44 -13.75 -0.28 -19.38
C GLU A 44 -14.41 -1.53 -19.97
N LEU A 45 -15.65 -1.84 -19.55
CA LEU A 45 -16.31 -3.06 -20.00
C LEU A 45 -16.94 -2.85 -21.39
N GLU A 46 -16.46 -3.61 -22.36
CA GLU A 46 -17.00 -3.64 -23.71
C GLU A 46 -17.95 -4.82 -23.88
N PHE A 47 -19.09 -4.62 -24.54
CA PHE A 47 -20.06 -5.69 -24.73
C PHE A 47 -19.54 -6.74 -25.73
N SER A 48 -19.64 -8.02 -25.39
CA SER A 48 -19.17 -9.11 -26.26
C SER A 48 -20.07 -9.37 -27.48
N GLY A 49 -21.34 -8.94 -27.42
CA GLY A 49 -22.34 -9.26 -28.43
C GLY A 49 -22.95 -10.66 -28.31
N LEU A 50 -22.58 -11.45 -27.30
CA LEU A 50 -23.14 -12.78 -27.04
C LEU A 50 -24.54 -12.65 -26.41
N ASP A 51 -25.53 -13.36 -26.95
CA ASP A 51 -26.89 -13.37 -26.40
C ASP A 51 -27.06 -14.53 -25.42
N ILE A 52 -26.83 -14.24 -24.14
CA ILE A 52 -26.98 -15.21 -23.06
C ILE A 52 -28.22 -14.83 -22.26
N LYS A 53 -29.20 -15.74 -22.22
CA LYS A 53 -30.41 -15.61 -21.40
C LYS A 53 -30.33 -16.53 -20.20
N PHE A 54 -30.81 -16.04 -19.06
CA PHE A 54 -30.74 -16.76 -17.79
C PHE A 54 -31.52 -18.08 -17.87
N LYS A 55 -30.87 -19.20 -17.50
CA LYS A 55 -31.42 -20.58 -17.56
C LYS A 55 -31.80 -21.08 -18.96
N GLU A 56 -31.35 -20.43 -20.02
CA GLU A 56 -31.55 -20.89 -21.40
C GLU A 56 -30.23 -21.43 -21.96
N ASP A 57 -30.20 -22.73 -22.25
CA ASP A 57 -29.05 -23.38 -22.88
C ASP A 57 -28.92 -22.92 -24.34
N VAL A 58 -27.70 -22.60 -24.74
CA VAL A 58 -27.38 -22.21 -26.11
C VAL A 58 -26.56 -23.34 -26.73
N MET A 59 -27.16 -24.04 -27.69
CA MET A 59 -26.45 -25.03 -28.51
C MET A 59 -25.31 -24.35 -29.29
N PRO A 60 -24.25 -25.09 -29.68
CA PRO A 60 -23.12 -24.53 -30.41
C PRO A 60 -23.58 -23.70 -31.62
N ALA A 61 -23.37 -22.38 -31.53
CA ALA A 61 -23.82 -21.43 -32.54
C ALA A 61 -22.67 -20.50 -32.92
N THR A 62 -22.51 -20.27 -34.22
CA THR A 62 -21.59 -19.27 -34.75
C THR A 62 -22.17 -17.88 -34.48
N TYR A 63 -21.45 -17.06 -33.72
CA TYR A 63 -21.89 -15.70 -33.40
C TYR A 63 -21.31 -14.65 -34.34
N CYS A 64 -20.20 -14.98 -35.01
CA CYS A 64 -19.52 -14.06 -35.89
C CYS A 64 -18.47 -14.77 -36.79
N GLU A 65 -18.12 -14.16 -37.91
CA GLU A 65 -17.06 -14.58 -38.82
C GLU A 65 -16.01 -13.47 -38.97
N ILE A 66 -14.72 -13.84 -38.95
CA ILE A 66 -13.57 -12.94 -39.09
C ILE A 66 -12.91 -13.19 -40.43
N ASP A 67 -12.88 -12.18 -41.29
CA ASP A 67 -12.04 -12.19 -42.51
C ASP A 67 -10.59 -11.87 -42.12
N LEU A 68 -9.68 -12.86 -42.31
CA LEU A 68 -8.30 -12.79 -41.84
C LEU A 68 -7.35 -12.18 -42.87
N ASP A 69 -7.28 -10.86 -42.88
CA ASP A 69 -6.28 -10.10 -43.64
C ASP A 69 -4.87 -10.28 -43.05
N LYS A 70 -3.83 -9.92 -43.81
CA LYS A 70 -2.43 -10.05 -43.38
C LYS A 70 -2.17 -9.32 -42.04
N GLU A 71 -2.67 -8.10 -41.89
CA GLU A 71 -2.49 -7.30 -40.66
C GLU A 71 -3.17 -7.96 -39.45
N LYS A 72 -4.42 -8.44 -39.62
CA LYS A 72 -5.16 -9.12 -38.55
C LYS A 72 -4.48 -10.42 -38.14
N ARG A 73 -3.93 -11.17 -39.13
CA ARG A 73 -3.15 -12.37 -38.88
C ARG A 73 -1.90 -12.06 -38.07
N ASP A 74 -1.15 -11.03 -38.46
CA ASP A 74 0.08 -10.64 -37.78
C ASP A 74 -0.21 -10.20 -36.33
N ALA A 75 -1.32 -9.51 -36.08
CA ALA A 75 -1.76 -9.15 -34.73
C ALA A 75 -2.07 -10.39 -33.86
N PHE A 76 -2.80 -11.38 -34.37
CA PHE A 76 -3.04 -12.62 -33.63
C PHE A 76 -1.77 -13.43 -33.40
N VAL A 77 -0.88 -13.53 -34.40
CA VAL A 77 0.41 -14.22 -34.26
C VAL A 77 1.25 -13.53 -33.18
N TYR A 78 1.31 -12.20 -33.17
CA TYR A 78 1.98 -11.44 -32.12
C TYR A 78 1.40 -11.74 -30.74
N ALA A 79 0.07 -11.76 -30.62
CA ALA A 79 -0.62 -12.07 -29.38
C ALA A 79 -0.29 -13.49 -28.88
N ILE A 80 -0.29 -14.49 -29.77
CA ILE A 80 0.02 -15.88 -29.43
C ILE A 80 1.49 -16.03 -29.00
N LYS A 81 2.43 -15.42 -29.74
CA LYS A 81 3.86 -15.43 -29.40
C LYS A 81 4.15 -14.87 -28.01
N ASN A 82 3.37 -13.89 -27.58
CA ASN A 82 3.52 -13.24 -26.28
C ASN A 82 2.56 -13.80 -25.21
N HIS A 83 1.94 -14.95 -25.47
CA HIS A 83 0.98 -15.63 -24.58
C HIS A 83 -0.13 -14.70 -24.09
N TYR A 84 -0.82 -14.04 -25.01
CA TYR A 84 -1.90 -13.13 -24.64
C TYR A 84 -3.08 -13.89 -24.02
N TRP A 85 -3.57 -13.34 -22.93
CA TRP A 85 -4.81 -13.74 -22.28
C TRP A 85 -5.87 -12.65 -22.47
N TYR A 86 -7.13 -13.02 -22.24
CA TYR A 86 -8.25 -12.09 -22.22
C TYR A 86 -9.11 -12.30 -20.98
N GLN A 87 -9.76 -11.21 -20.55
CA GLN A 87 -10.68 -11.19 -19.43
C GLN A 87 -12.12 -10.90 -19.87
N MET A 88 -13.05 -11.62 -19.28
CA MET A 88 -14.48 -11.37 -19.39
C MET A 88 -15.11 -11.38 -17.99
N TYR A 89 -16.32 -10.83 -17.89
CA TYR A 89 -17.12 -10.90 -16.68
C TYR A 89 -18.52 -11.36 -17.03
N ILE A 90 -19.09 -12.19 -16.17
CA ILE A 90 -20.52 -12.55 -16.16
C ILE A 90 -20.98 -12.41 -14.71
N ASP A 91 -21.91 -11.49 -14.45
CA ASP A 91 -22.40 -11.19 -13.08
C ASP A 91 -21.27 -10.90 -12.08
N ASP A 92 -20.31 -10.07 -12.50
CA ASP A 92 -19.06 -9.71 -11.80
C ASP A 92 -18.06 -10.83 -11.54
N LEU A 93 -18.38 -12.08 -11.91
CA LEU A 93 -17.44 -13.19 -11.83
C LEU A 93 -16.41 -13.09 -12.97
N PRO A 94 -15.09 -13.00 -12.65
CA PRO A 94 -14.06 -12.91 -13.66
C PRO A 94 -13.84 -14.26 -14.35
N ILE A 95 -13.60 -14.17 -15.65
CA ILE A 95 -13.34 -15.30 -16.52
C ILE A 95 -12.10 -14.98 -17.34
N TRP A 96 -11.17 -15.92 -17.40
CA TRP A 96 -9.94 -15.78 -18.17
C TRP A 96 -9.88 -16.83 -19.27
N GLY A 97 -9.35 -16.43 -20.43
CA GLY A 97 -9.03 -17.36 -21.50
C GLY A 97 -7.75 -16.95 -22.21
N ILE A 98 -7.18 -17.88 -22.97
CA ILE A 98 -5.97 -17.65 -23.77
C ILE A 98 -6.41 -17.41 -25.21
N VAL A 99 -5.77 -16.47 -25.90
CA VAL A 99 -6.12 -16.11 -27.29
C VAL A 99 -5.90 -17.30 -28.24
N GLY A 100 -4.77 -17.98 -28.14
CA GLY A 100 -4.38 -19.06 -29.02
C GLY A 100 -3.16 -19.80 -28.48
N GLU A 101 -2.63 -20.73 -29.28
CA GLU A 101 -1.48 -21.55 -28.93
C GLU A 101 -0.58 -21.73 -30.16
N ALA A 102 0.73 -21.80 -29.94
CA ALA A 102 1.68 -22.19 -30.99
C ALA A 102 1.84 -23.72 -31.00
N ASP A 103 2.20 -24.27 -32.15
CA ASP A 103 2.55 -25.69 -32.27
C ASP A 103 3.79 -26.04 -31.43
N GLU A 104 4.02 -27.33 -31.17
CA GLU A 104 5.18 -27.82 -30.40
C GLU A 104 6.53 -27.37 -31.02
N ASN A 105 6.56 -27.22 -32.35
CA ASN A 105 7.73 -26.76 -33.10
C ASN A 105 7.85 -25.22 -33.17
N GLY A 106 6.83 -24.47 -32.77
CA GLY A 106 6.80 -23.00 -32.78
C GLY A 106 6.65 -22.33 -34.16
N GLU A 107 6.50 -23.13 -35.23
CA GLU A 107 6.38 -22.64 -36.60
C GLU A 107 4.95 -22.22 -36.97
N ASP A 108 3.96 -22.97 -36.47
CA ASP A 108 2.53 -22.74 -36.75
C ASP A 108 1.80 -22.13 -35.54
N TYR A 109 0.84 -21.25 -35.83
CA TYR A 109 0.05 -20.54 -34.81
C TYR A 109 -1.44 -20.84 -34.98
N TYR A 110 -2.11 -21.17 -33.89
CA TYR A 110 -3.51 -21.55 -33.85
C TYR A 110 -4.32 -20.62 -32.96
N LEU A 111 -5.51 -20.23 -33.42
CA LEU A 111 -6.48 -19.45 -32.66
C LEU A 111 -7.55 -20.36 -32.05
N TRP A 112 -7.97 -20.06 -30.81
CA TRP A 112 -9.13 -20.71 -30.20
C TRP A 112 -10.42 -20.05 -30.67
N THR A 113 -11.30 -20.81 -31.33
CA THR A 113 -12.48 -20.26 -32.02
C THR A 113 -13.80 -20.60 -31.34
N TYR A 114 -13.82 -21.59 -30.45
CA TYR A 114 -15.01 -22.04 -29.75
C TYR A 114 -14.92 -21.77 -28.24
N LYS A 115 -15.93 -21.05 -27.71
CA LYS A 115 -16.05 -20.75 -26.28
C LYS A 115 -17.21 -21.55 -25.67
N LYS A 116 -16.89 -22.51 -24.81
CA LYS A 116 -17.87 -23.29 -24.05
C LYS A 116 -18.03 -22.69 -22.66
N LEU A 117 -19.18 -22.10 -22.39
CA LEU A 117 -19.51 -21.48 -21.10
C LEU A 117 -20.39 -22.44 -20.30
N GLU A 118 -19.92 -22.85 -19.13
CA GLU A 118 -20.74 -23.56 -18.15
C GLU A 118 -21.07 -22.62 -16.99
N ILE A 119 -22.36 -22.33 -16.80
CA ILE A 119 -22.83 -21.35 -15.83
C ILE A 119 -23.60 -22.06 -14.72
N GLY A 120 -23.09 -21.96 -13.50
CA GLY A 120 -23.71 -22.45 -12.27
C GLY A 120 -24.75 -21.46 -11.75
N PHE A 121 -25.94 -21.94 -11.42
CA PHE A 121 -26.99 -21.12 -10.80
C PHE A 121 -27.54 -21.74 -9.52
N ASN A 122 -27.88 -20.88 -8.56
CA ASN A 122 -28.63 -21.23 -7.35
C ASN A 122 -29.83 -20.30 -7.23
N GLY A 123 -31.05 -20.86 -7.26
CA GLY A 123 -32.29 -20.06 -7.30
C GLY A 123 -32.35 -19.18 -8.55
N ASN A 124 -32.35 -17.85 -8.35
CA ASN A 124 -32.37 -16.82 -9.40
C ASN A 124 -31.06 -16.04 -9.50
N ARG A 125 -29.94 -16.60 -9.02
CA ARG A 125 -28.63 -15.94 -9.02
C ARG A 125 -27.57 -16.83 -9.67
N ILE A 126 -26.58 -16.20 -10.29
CA ILE A 126 -25.40 -16.86 -10.84
C ILE A 126 -24.36 -17.01 -9.72
N VAL A 127 -23.80 -18.22 -9.58
CA VAL A 127 -22.87 -18.56 -8.50
C VAL A 127 -21.55 -19.15 -9.00
N ASP A 128 -21.49 -19.61 -10.25
CA ASP A 128 -20.24 -20.09 -10.83
C ASP A 128 -20.22 -19.86 -12.34
N VAL A 129 -19.03 -19.63 -12.90
CA VAL A 129 -18.81 -19.61 -14.33
C VAL A 129 -17.49 -20.30 -14.68
N ASN A 130 -17.56 -21.22 -15.63
CA ASN A 130 -16.41 -21.86 -16.25
C ASN A 130 -16.39 -21.57 -17.74
N LEU A 131 -15.20 -21.22 -18.24
CA LEU A 131 -14.95 -21.07 -19.67
C LEU A 131 -13.92 -22.11 -20.10
N THR A 132 -14.30 -22.92 -21.08
CA THR A 132 -13.38 -23.78 -21.81
C THR A 132 -13.23 -23.25 -23.22
N SER A 133 -12.00 -22.99 -23.65
CA SER A 133 -11.69 -22.60 -25.03
C SER A 133 -11.31 -23.85 -25.83
N GLU A 134 -12.02 -24.14 -26.91
CA GLU A 134 -11.77 -25.28 -27.80
C GLU A 134 -11.78 -24.81 -29.28
N GLY A 135 -11.57 -25.75 -30.22
CA GLY A 135 -11.58 -25.44 -31.65
C GLY A 135 -10.36 -24.65 -32.12
N LYS A 136 -9.21 -25.33 -32.24
CA LYS A 136 -7.97 -24.75 -32.79
C LYS A 136 -8.10 -24.57 -34.30
N VAL A 137 -7.92 -23.36 -34.80
CA VAL A 137 -7.86 -23.05 -36.24
C VAL A 137 -6.52 -22.43 -36.58
N LYS A 138 -5.83 -22.98 -37.59
CA LYS A 138 -4.52 -22.49 -38.05
C LYS A 138 -4.67 -21.11 -38.70
N LEU A 139 -3.80 -20.18 -38.34
CA LEU A 139 -3.82 -18.81 -38.86
C LEU A 139 -3.18 -18.74 -40.26
N VAL A 140 -3.99 -18.91 -41.31
CA VAL A 140 -3.57 -18.80 -42.72
C VAL A 140 -4.13 -17.52 -43.33
N PRO A 141 -3.33 -16.67 -44.01
CA PRO A 141 -3.83 -15.43 -44.60
C PRO A 141 -4.95 -15.67 -45.61
N ASN A 142 -5.88 -14.72 -45.72
CA ASN A 142 -7.04 -14.74 -46.62
C ASN A 142 -8.02 -15.90 -46.35
N THR A 143 -8.11 -16.35 -45.11
CA THR A 143 -9.11 -17.33 -44.67
C THR A 143 -10.19 -16.66 -43.84
N LYS A 144 -11.37 -17.29 -43.81
CA LYS A 144 -12.45 -16.89 -42.92
C LYS A 144 -12.47 -17.78 -41.70
N ILE A 145 -12.48 -17.16 -40.52
CA ILE A 145 -12.52 -17.88 -39.24
C ILE A 145 -13.88 -17.67 -38.61
N GLN A 146 -14.61 -18.76 -38.38
CA GLN A 146 -15.90 -18.73 -37.70
C GLN A 146 -15.69 -18.82 -36.19
N MET A 147 -16.26 -17.86 -35.46
CA MET A 147 -16.22 -17.83 -34.01
C MET A 147 -17.57 -18.33 -33.47
N SER A 148 -17.50 -19.30 -32.56
CA SER A 148 -18.67 -20.00 -32.05
C SER A 148 -18.68 -20.06 -30.53
N TYR A 149 -19.86 -20.20 -29.94
CA TYR A 149 -20.02 -20.35 -28.51
C TYR A 149 -21.17 -21.30 -28.17
N SER A 150 -21.13 -21.84 -26.97
CA SER A 150 -22.26 -22.54 -26.35
C SER A 150 -22.37 -22.16 -24.90
N VAL A 151 -23.59 -22.27 -24.37
CA VAL A 151 -23.88 -22.00 -22.96
C VAL A 151 -24.63 -23.19 -22.40
N LYS A 152 -24.14 -23.72 -21.28
CA LYS A 152 -24.80 -24.79 -20.53
C LYS A 152 -25.02 -24.36 -19.09
N TRP A 153 -26.28 -24.35 -18.66
CA TRP A 153 -26.66 -24.04 -17.29
C TRP A 153 -26.62 -25.29 -16.43
N LYS A 154 -26.02 -25.18 -15.25
CA LYS A 154 -25.96 -26.25 -14.25
C LYS A 154 -26.49 -25.73 -12.92
N LYS A 155 -27.39 -26.50 -12.30
CA LYS A 155 -27.81 -26.21 -10.93
C LYS A 155 -26.62 -26.45 -9.99
N SER A 156 -26.36 -25.50 -9.09
CA SER A 156 -25.31 -25.57 -8.08
C SER A 156 -25.89 -25.35 -6.70
N ASP A 157 -25.32 -26.03 -5.70
CA ASP A 157 -25.70 -25.89 -4.29
C ASP A 157 -24.88 -24.81 -3.56
N VAL A 158 -23.91 -24.19 -4.25
CA VAL A 158 -23.09 -23.08 -3.72
C VAL A 158 -23.99 -21.88 -3.41
N LYS A 159 -23.83 -21.29 -2.23
CA LYS A 159 -24.57 -20.08 -1.84
C LYS A 159 -24.02 -18.86 -2.60
N PHE A 160 -24.85 -17.83 -2.74
CA PHE A 160 -24.42 -16.61 -3.44
C PHE A 160 -23.27 -15.88 -2.74
N GLU A 161 -23.20 -15.95 -1.41
CA GLU A 161 -22.14 -15.33 -0.60
C GLU A 161 -20.78 -16.01 -0.86
N ASP A 162 -20.77 -17.35 -0.96
CA ASP A 162 -19.56 -18.16 -1.13
C ASP A 162 -19.06 -18.24 -2.59
N ARG A 163 -19.70 -17.51 -3.52
CA ARG A 163 -19.43 -17.64 -4.97
C ARG A 163 -17.99 -17.26 -5.37
N PHE A 164 -17.34 -16.42 -4.57
CA PHE A 164 -15.96 -15.98 -4.82
C PHE A 164 -14.90 -16.95 -4.28
N ASP A 165 -15.26 -17.92 -3.45
CA ASP A 165 -14.32 -18.86 -2.81
C ASP A 165 -13.48 -19.63 -3.82
N LYS A 166 -14.05 -19.92 -4.99
CA LYS A 166 -13.36 -20.58 -6.10
C LYS A 166 -12.14 -19.81 -6.61
N TYR A 167 -12.14 -18.49 -6.49
CA TYR A 167 -11.04 -17.62 -6.92
C TYR A 167 -10.00 -17.39 -5.83
N LEU A 168 -10.32 -17.77 -4.58
CA LEU A 168 -9.38 -17.73 -3.48
C LEU A 168 -8.44 -18.94 -3.61
N ASP A 169 -7.14 -18.73 -3.38
CA ASP A 169 -6.12 -19.78 -3.45
C ASP A 169 -5.69 -20.21 -2.04
N PRO A 170 -6.45 -21.09 -1.35
CA PRO A 170 -6.15 -21.51 0.02
C PRO A 170 -4.85 -22.31 0.10
N SER A 171 -4.44 -22.95 -1.00
CA SER A 171 -3.19 -23.70 -1.08
C SER A 171 -1.96 -22.80 -1.00
N PHE A 172 -2.09 -21.55 -1.46
CA PHE A 172 -1.05 -20.53 -1.40
C PHE A 172 -1.08 -19.74 -0.10
N PHE A 173 -2.25 -19.29 0.34
CA PHE A 173 -2.43 -18.57 1.62
C PHE A 173 -2.54 -19.54 2.80
N GLN A 174 -1.58 -20.45 2.91
CA GLN A 174 -1.59 -21.46 3.96
C GLN A 174 -1.54 -20.79 5.31
N HIS A 175 -2.58 -20.99 6.12
CA HIS A 175 -2.66 -20.48 7.49
C HIS A 175 -1.42 -20.83 8.32
N ARG A 176 -0.79 -22.00 8.08
CA ARG A 176 0.44 -22.41 8.77
C ARG A 176 1.61 -21.45 8.56
N ILE A 177 1.78 -20.91 7.35
CA ILE A 177 2.89 -20.00 7.03
C ILE A 177 2.64 -18.63 7.68
N HIS A 178 1.40 -18.14 7.67
CA HIS A 178 1.02 -16.91 8.36
C HIS A 178 1.22 -17.02 9.88
N TRP A 179 0.82 -18.13 10.49
CA TRP A 179 1.06 -18.38 11.92
C TRP A 179 2.55 -18.50 12.26
N PHE A 180 3.34 -19.13 11.40
CA PHE A 180 4.80 -19.18 11.56
C PHE A 180 5.43 -17.77 11.52
N SER A 181 5.01 -16.95 10.57
CA SER A 181 5.40 -15.54 10.45
C SER A 181 5.09 -14.76 11.72
N ILE A 182 3.84 -14.85 12.20
CA ILE A 182 3.38 -14.15 13.40
C ILE A 182 4.15 -14.61 14.63
N PHE A 183 4.38 -15.91 14.80
CA PHE A 183 5.13 -16.43 15.95
C PHE A 183 6.56 -15.87 15.97
N ASN A 184 7.24 -15.89 14.83
CA ASN A 184 8.60 -15.37 14.71
C ASN A 184 8.66 -13.86 15.01
N SER A 185 7.74 -13.08 14.45
CA SER A 185 7.67 -11.64 14.71
C SER A 185 7.25 -11.31 16.15
N PHE A 186 6.42 -12.15 16.77
CA PHE A 186 6.05 -12.02 18.17
C PHE A 186 7.23 -12.28 19.12
N MET A 187 8.08 -13.28 18.85
CA MET A 187 9.31 -13.50 19.60
C MET A 187 10.25 -12.28 19.55
N MET A 188 10.37 -11.64 18.38
CA MET A 188 11.13 -10.40 18.21
C MET A 188 10.56 -9.25 19.05
N VAL A 189 9.23 -9.14 19.15
CA VAL A 189 8.57 -8.15 20.02
C VAL A 189 8.92 -8.38 21.48
N ILE A 190 8.81 -9.63 21.98
CA ILE A 190 9.14 -9.95 23.39
C ILE A 190 10.59 -9.54 23.70
N PHE A 191 11.52 -9.87 22.81
CA PHE A 191 12.93 -9.52 22.97
C PHE A 191 13.13 -8.00 23.05
N LEU A 192 12.51 -7.23 22.14
CA LEU A 192 12.66 -5.78 22.10
C LEU A 192 11.98 -5.06 23.28
N VAL A 193 10.79 -5.51 23.68
CA VAL A 193 10.10 -4.99 24.87
C VAL A 193 10.92 -5.30 26.12
N GLY A 194 11.52 -6.50 26.20
CA GLY A 194 12.45 -6.87 27.27
C GLY A 194 13.66 -5.93 27.32
N LEU A 195 14.28 -5.64 26.18
CA LEU A 195 15.42 -4.72 26.07
C LEU A 195 15.03 -3.29 26.49
N VAL A 196 13.92 -2.75 25.98
CA VAL A 196 13.42 -1.41 26.37
C VAL A 196 13.11 -1.35 27.86
N SER A 197 12.46 -2.38 28.41
CA SER A 197 12.15 -2.48 29.83
C SER A 197 13.43 -2.56 30.68
N MET A 198 14.44 -3.29 30.23
CA MET A 198 15.75 -3.34 30.88
C MET A 198 16.42 -1.97 30.89
N ILE A 199 16.39 -1.22 29.77
CA ILE A 199 16.91 0.16 29.71
C ILE A 199 16.19 1.04 30.73
N LEU A 200 14.85 1.06 30.72
CA LEU A 200 14.05 1.84 31.65
C LEU A 200 14.32 1.47 33.12
N MET A 201 14.34 0.18 33.45
CA MET A 201 14.61 -0.31 34.80
C MET A 201 16.05 -0.02 35.24
N ARG A 202 17.03 -0.12 34.34
CA ARG A 202 18.42 0.23 34.64
C ARG A 202 18.56 1.72 34.94
N THR A 203 17.88 2.58 34.18
CA THR A 203 17.84 4.02 34.44
C THR A 203 17.21 4.31 35.81
N LEU A 204 16.03 3.77 36.09
CA LEU A 204 15.34 3.99 37.36
C LEU A 204 16.13 3.47 38.57
N ARG A 205 16.73 2.27 38.48
CA ARG A 205 17.56 1.73 39.57
C ARG A 205 18.84 2.53 39.78
N LYS A 206 19.52 2.94 38.70
CA LYS A 206 20.74 3.76 38.79
C LYS A 206 20.44 5.12 39.40
N ASP A 207 19.29 5.69 39.09
CA ASP A 207 18.83 6.96 39.67
C ASP A 207 18.49 6.79 41.16
N TYR A 208 17.73 5.76 41.55
CA TYR A 208 17.39 5.50 42.95
C TYR A 208 18.64 5.25 43.82
N ALA A 209 19.59 4.45 43.31
CA ALA A 209 20.85 4.15 44.00
C ALA A 209 21.82 5.34 44.07
N ARG A 210 21.65 6.34 43.19
CA ARG A 210 22.42 7.59 43.25
C ARG A 210 21.84 8.55 44.29
N TYR A 211 20.52 8.73 44.34
CA TYR A 211 19.88 9.55 45.38
C TYR A 211 20.17 9.05 46.79
N SER A 212 20.16 7.73 47.01
CA SER A 212 20.53 7.16 48.31
C SER A 212 22.00 7.42 48.69
N LYS A 213 22.88 7.63 47.70
CA LYS A 213 24.30 7.96 47.93
C LYS A 213 24.54 9.47 48.06
N GLU A 214 23.78 10.30 47.35
CA GLU A 214 23.85 11.77 47.46
C GLU A 214 23.34 12.28 48.81
N GLU A 215 22.44 11.55 49.48
CA GLU A 215 22.08 11.81 50.89
C GLU A 215 23.23 11.52 51.88
N GLU A 216 24.24 10.73 51.46
CA GLU A 216 25.39 10.33 52.29
C GLU A 216 26.69 11.08 51.95
N MET A 217 26.72 11.94 50.91
CA MET A 217 27.91 12.68 50.45
C MET A 217 27.97 14.11 51.00
N ASP A 218 29.17 14.53 51.43
CA ASP A 218 29.45 15.89 51.93
C ASP A 218 29.34 16.95 50.82
N ASP A 219 28.93 18.18 51.19
CA ASP A 219 28.55 19.25 50.24
C ASP A 219 29.64 19.66 49.22
N MET A 220 30.93 19.35 49.47
CA MET A 220 32.02 19.60 48.50
C MET A 220 32.10 18.58 47.36
N ASP A 221 31.71 17.33 47.57
CA ASP A 221 31.72 16.29 46.52
C ASP A 221 30.45 16.31 45.66
N ARG A 222 29.45 17.11 46.08
CA ARG A 222 28.18 17.32 45.39
C ARG A 222 28.35 18.09 44.06
N ASP A 223 29.27 19.05 44.01
CA ASP A 223 29.53 19.91 42.83
C ASP A 223 30.41 19.26 41.76
N LEU A 224 31.01 18.09 42.03
CA LEU A 224 31.89 17.35 41.12
C LEU A 224 31.18 16.18 40.40
N GLY A 225 29.89 15.98 40.64
CA GLY A 225 29.10 14.90 40.06
C GLY A 225 28.74 15.16 38.60
N ASP A 226 29.69 15.09 37.67
CA ASP A 226 29.44 15.20 36.22
C ASP A 226 28.27 14.27 35.80
N GLU A 227 27.14 14.88 35.45
CA GLU A 227 26.00 14.18 34.86
C GLU A 227 26.33 13.76 33.42
N TYR A 228 27.04 12.65 33.24
CA TYR A 228 27.36 12.13 31.90
C TYR A 228 26.12 11.61 31.15
N GLY A 229 26.02 11.97 29.86
CA GLY A 229 25.12 11.36 28.88
C GLY A 229 23.78 12.10 28.73
N TRP A 230 22.68 11.34 28.68
CA TRP A 230 21.37 11.88 28.28
C TRP A 230 20.82 12.96 29.22
N LYS A 231 21.15 12.97 30.52
CA LYS A 231 20.65 13.99 31.45
C LYS A 231 21.20 15.39 31.17
N GLN A 232 22.43 15.47 30.67
CA GLN A 232 23.12 16.73 30.41
C GLN A 232 22.44 17.57 29.32
N VAL A 233 21.67 16.93 28.43
CA VAL A 233 20.97 17.61 27.34
C VAL A 233 19.54 18.05 27.72
N HIS A 234 19.13 17.97 28.99
CA HIS A 234 17.78 18.33 29.45
C HIS A 234 17.32 19.73 28.98
N GLY A 235 18.24 20.70 28.92
CA GLY A 235 17.97 22.06 28.48
C GLY A 235 17.84 22.24 26.95
N ASP A 236 18.17 21.23 26.14
CA ASP A 236 18.19 21.32 24.67
C ASP A 236 17.27 20.29 23.98
N VAL A 237 16.82 19.26 24.69
CA VAL A 237 16.01 18.14 24.15
C VAL A 237 14.66 18.57 23.57
N PHE A 238 14.04 19.61 24.13
CA PHE A 238 12.72 20.08 23.72
C PHE A 238 12.75 21.23 22.70
N ARG A 239 13.92 21.49 22.10
CA ARG A 239 14.03 22.48 21.02
C ARG A 239 13.13 22.12 19.82
N PRO A 240 12.68 23.13 19.05
CA PRO A 240 12.03 22.89 17.77
C PRO A 240 12.92 22.09 16.83
N SER A 241 12.31 21.20 16.04
CA SER A 241 13.04 20.42 15.03
C SER A 241 13.63 21.33 13.96
N SER A 242 14.71 20.90 13.30
CA SER A 242 15.11 21.51 12.04
C SER A 242 13.95 21.40 11.04
N HIS A 243 13.69 22.45 10.26
CA HIS A 243 12.56 22.51 9.32
C HIS A 243 11.19 22.06 9.90
N PRO A 244 10.68 22.76 10.93
CA PRO A 244 9.47 22.33 11.66
C PRO A 244 8.22 22.23 10.78
N LEU A 245 8.18 22.99 9.68
CA LEU A 245 7.07 22.98 8.74
C LEU A 245 6.93 21.62 8.01
N ILE A 246 8.03 21.06 7.51
CA ILE A 246 7.99 19.78 6.78
C ILE A 246 7.82 18.65 7.77
N PHE A 247 8.56 18.71 8.88
CA PHE A 247 8.50 17.71 9.94
C PHE A 247 7.07 17.51 10.47
N SER A 248 6.40 18.59 10.88
CA SER A 248 5.02 18.52 11.36
C SER A 248 4.03 18.01 10.30
N SER A 249 4.22 18.37 9.03
CA SER A 249 3.37 17.89 7.93
C SER A 249 3.56 16.40 7.66
N LEU A 250 4.79 15.87 7.79
CA LEU A 250 5.07 14.44 7.70
C LEU A 250 4.45 13.66 8.86
N ILE A 251 4.53 14.18 10.09
CA ILE A 251 3.89 13.56 11.26
C ILE A 251 2.36 13.52 11.07
N GLY A 252 1.74 14.63 10.68
CA GLY A 252 0.30 14.67 10.39
C GLY A 252 -0.10 13.66 9.31
N SER A 253 0.64 13.64 8.20
CA SER A 253 0.39 12.69 7.10
C SER A 253 0.55 11.24 7.55
N GLY A 254 1.55 10.92 8.39
CA GLY A 254 1.76 9.56 8.89
C GLY A 254 0.68 9.10 9.86
N CYS A 255 0.20 9.98 10.74
CA CYS A 255 -0.97 9.69 11.59
C CYS A 255 -2.23 9.43 10.76
N GLN A 256 -2.44 10.21 9.68
CA GLN A 256 -3.56 9.99 8.76
C GLN A 256 -3.43 8.66 8.02
N ILE A 257 -2.26 8.35 7.44
CA ILE A 257 -2.03 7.08 6.74
C ILE A 257 -2.24 5.90 7.68
N PHE A 258 -1.80 6.00 8.93
CA PHE A 258 -2.07 4.99 9.96
C PHE A 258 -3.58 4.80 10.20
N ALA A 259 -4.33 5.90 10.39
CA ALA A 259 -5.77 5.85 10.58
C ALA A 259 -6.49 5.23 9.36
N VAL A 260 -6.08 5.60 8.15
CA VAL A 260 -6.62 5.04 6.90
C VAL A 260 -6.34 3.55 6.82
N SER A 261 -5.11 3.14 7.08
CA SER A 261 -4.70 1.73 7.04
C SER A 261 -5.52 0.89 8.03
N LEU A 262 -5.68 1.38 9.26
CA LEU A 262 -6.48 0.72 10.29
C LEU A 262 -7.95 0.60 9.91
N ILE A 263 -8.59 1.70 9.47
CA ILE A 263 -10.01 1.71 9.10
C ILE A 263 -10.27 0.84 7.88
N VAL A 264 -9.44 0.93 6.83
CA VAL A 264 -9.60 0.12 5.61
C VAL A 264 -9.45 -1.36 5.92
N ILE A 265 -8.50 -1.77 6.79
CA ILE A 265 -8.38 -3.16 7.23
C ILE A 265 -9.65 -3.62 7.95
N ILE A 266 -10.20 -2.81 8.85
CA ILE A 266 -11.41 -3.16 9.61
C ILE A 266 -12.62 -3.28 8.67
N VAL A 267 -12.81 -2.35 7.73
CA VAL A 267 -13.90 -2.41 6.76
C VAL A 267 -13.72 -3.64 5.84
N ALA A 268 -12.48 -3.93 5.40
CA ALA A 268 -12.19 -5.12 4.61
C ALA A 268 -12.51 -6.44 5.33
N MET A 269 -12.40 -6.47 6.66
CA MET A 269 -12.79 -7.63 7.48
C MET A 269 -14.30 -7.79 7.65
N ILE A 270 -15.08 -6.71 7.53
CA ILE A 270 -16.53 -6.72 7.76
C ILE A 270 -17.31 -6.91 6.46
N GLU A 271 -16.89 -6.23 5.38
CA GLU A 271 -17.67 -6.12 4.14
C GLU A 271 -17.16 -6.98 2.97
N ASP A 272 -16.20 -7.89 3.20
CA ASP A 272 -15.63 -8.75 2.16
C ASP A 272 -15.34 -7.99 0.85
N LEU A 273 -14.61 -6.86 0.98
CA LEU A 273 -14.34 -5.88 -0.10
C LEU A 273 -13.68 -6.47 -1.36
N TYR A 274 -13.24 -7.73 -1.33
CA TYR A 274 -12.68 -8.44 -2.49
C TYR A 274 -13.74 -8.94 -3.48
N THR A 275 -15.02 -8.94 -3.10
CA THR A 275 -16.13 -9.41 -3.93
C THR A 275 -16.52 -8.41 -5.02
N GLU A 276 -16.37 -7.10 -4.76
CA GLU A 276 -16.69 -6.03 -5.69
C GLU A 276 -15.44 -5.40 -6.33
N ARG A 277 -15.51 -5.13 -7.63
CA ARG A 277 -14.39 -4.53 -8.38
C ARG A 277 -14.13 -3.10 -7.92
N GLY A 278 -12.86 -2.77 -7.69
CA GLY A 278 -12.46 -1.41 -7.33
C GLY A 278 -12.94 -0.94 -5.93
N SER A 279 -13.69 -1.75 -5.19
CA SER A 279 -14.29 -1.37 -3.90
C SER A 279 -13.24 -1.07 -2.83
N MET A 280 -12.15 -1.83 -2.79
CA MET A 280 -11.01 -1.54 -1.90
C MET A 280 -10.37 -0.17 -2.19
N LEU A 281 -10.23 0.20 -3.47
CA LEU A 281 -9.61 1.47 -3.86
C LEU A 281 -10.55 2.66 -3.57
N SER A 282 -11.82 2.54 -3.92
CA SER A 282 -12.82 3.60 -3.65
C SER A 282 -12.98 3.83 -2.14
N THR A 283 -13.05 2.74 -1.35
CA THR A 283 -13.08 2.79 0.11
C THR A 283 -11.84 3.48 0.67
N ALA A 284 -10.64 3.14 0.18
CA ALA A 284 -9.41 3.79 0.62
C ALA A 284 -9.39 5.31 0.32
N ILE A 285 -9.87 5.73 -0.86
CA ILE A 285 -9.97 7.16 -1.22
C ILE A 285 -10.98 7.89 -0.32
N PHE A 286 -12.15 7.30 -0.10
CA PHE A 286 -13.18 7.87 0.76
C PHE A 286 -12.70 8.00 2.21
N VAL A 287 -12.13 6.93 2.77
CA VAL A 287 -11.58 6.93 4.13
C VAL A 287 -10.42 7.92 4.24
N TYR A 288 -9.55 8.03 3.23
CA TYR A 288 -8.49 9.04 3.21
C TYR A 288 -9.05 10.47 3.26
N ALA A 289 -10.08 10.77 2.48
CA ALA A 289 -10.74 12.06 2.50
C ALA A 289 -11.42 12.34 3.85
N ALA A 290 -12.16 11.37 4.39
CA ALA A 290 -12.88 11.48 5.67
C ALA A 290 -11.93 11.67 6.87
N THR A 291 -10.76 11.02 6.84
CA THR A 291 -9.74 11.12 7.90
C THR A 291 -8.81 12.32 7.75
N SER A 292 -9.00 13.17 6.74
CA SER A 292 -8.21 14.39 6.53
C SER A 292 -8.08 15.31 7.77
N PRO A 293 -9.09 15.45 8.66
CA PRO A 293 -8.92 16.22 9.89
C PRO A 293 -7.83 15.68 10.84
N VAL A 294 -7.52 14.37 10.79
CA VAL A 294 -6.46 13.75 11.59
C VAL A 294 -5.10 14.34 11.21
N ASN A 295 -4.83 14.48 9.91
CA ASN A 295 -3.60 15.10 9.41
C ASN A 295 -3.44 16.53 9.93
N GLY A 296 -4.49 17.34 9.76
CA GLY A 296 -4.52 18.71 10.22
C GLY A 296 -4.34 18.82 11.73
N TYR A 297 -4.99 17.96 12.50
CA TYR A 297 -4.92 17.97 13.96
C TYR A 297 -3.50 17.69 14.46
N PHE A 298 -2.89 16.57 14.04
CA PHE A 298 -1.55 16.19 14.49
C PHE A 298 -0.46 17.10 13.92
N GLY A 299 -0.54 17.47 12.64
CA GLY A 299 0.44 18.38 12.03
C GLY A 299 0.33 19.80 12.56
N GLY A 300 -0.88 20.35 12.62
CA GLY A 300 -1.15 21.71 13.10
C GLY A 300 -0.82 21.90 14.59
N SER A 301 -1.15 20.92 15.43
CA SER A 301 -0.81 20.95 16.86
C SER A 301 0.70 20.91 17.09
N LEU A 302 1.42 19.99 16.41
CA LEU A 302 2.88 19.89 16.55
C LEU A 302 3.59 21.14 16.03
N TYR A 303 3.17 21.69 14.89
CA TYR A 303 3.74 22.92 14.34
C TYR A 303 3.55 24.11 15.28
N ALA A 304 2.38 24.22 15.93
CA ALA A 304 2.12 25.24 16.94
C ALA A 304 3.00 25.05 18.19
N ARG A 305 3.14 23.81 18.70
CA ARG A 305 4.01 23.48 19.86
C ARG A 305 5.47 23.85 19.61
N GLN A 306 5.93 23.80 18.36
CA GLN A 306 7.28 24.17 17.97
C GLN A 306 7.45 25.68 17.70
N GLY A 307 6.44 26.52 17.97
CA GLY A 307 6.49 27.97 17.75
C GLY A 307 6.28 28.42 16.29
N GLY A 308 5.72 27.55 15.45
CA GLY A 308 5.50 27.82 14.03
C GLY A 308 4.45 28.90 13.75
N ARG A 309 4.86 30.00 13.11
CA ARG A 309 3.98 31.13 12.76
C ARG A 309 3.22 30.97 11.43
N ARG A 310 3.83 30.30 10.43
CA ARG A 310 3.29 30.20 9.05
C ARG A 310 2.35 29.00 8.90
N TRP A 311 1.31 28.95 9.71
CA TRP A 311 0.45 27.77 9.85
C TRP A 311 -0.39 27.46 8.61
N ILE A 312 -0.80 28.46 7.84
CA ILE A 312 -1.49 28.27 6.56
C ILE A 312 -0.60 27.49 5.59
N LYS A 313 0.71 27.81 5.51
CA LYS A 313 1.65 27.07 4.66
C LYS A 313 1.81 25.61 5.10
N GLN A 314 1.86 25.38 6.41
CA GLN A 314 1.93 24.02 6.96
C GLN A 314 0.65 23.24 6.63
N MET A 315 -0.53 23.84 6.77
CA MET A 315 -1.81 23.23 6.40
C MET A 315 -1.87 22.84 4.92
N PHE A 316 -1.45 23.72 4.01
CA PHE A 316 -1.40 23.41 2.57
C PHE A 316 -0.46 22.25 2.27
N ILE A 317 0.73 22.25 2.87
CA ILE A 317 1.69 21.15 2.68
C ILE A 317 1.14 19.85 3.26
N GLY A 318 0.54 19.88 4.45
CA GLY A 318 -0.12 18.71 5.03
C GLY A 318 -1.23 18.15 4.13
N ALA A 319 -2.09 19.01 3.57
CA ALA A 319 -3.21 18.59 2.72
C ALA A 319 -2.76 17.95 1.40
N PHE A 320 -1.71 18.51 0.76
CA PHE A 320 -1.34 18.15 -0.60
C PHE A 320 -0.10 17.26 -0.72
N LEU A 321 0.68 17.04 0.35
CA LEU A 321 1.93 16.26 0.27
C LEU A 321 1.72 14.85 -0.30
N ILE A 322 0.80 14.08 0.29
CA ILE A 322 0.52 12.70 -0.15
C ILE A 322 -0.30 12.69 -1.46
N PRO A 323 -1.39 13.47 -1.61
CA PRO A 323 -2.12 13.49 -2.87
C PRO A 323 -1.28 13.93 -4.07
N ALA A 324 -0.41 14.93 -3.93
CA ALA A 324 0.46 15.37 -5.01
C ALA A 324 1.49 14.30 -5.40
N MET A 325 2.03 13.56 -4.44
CA MET A 325 2.93 12.44 -4.71
C MET A 325 2.20 11.31 -5.47
N VAL A 326 1.02 10.89 -4.99
CA VAL A 326 0.21 9.84 -5.64
C VAL A 326 -0.21 10.27 -7.05
N CYS A 327 -0.76 11.49 -7.18
CA CYS A 327 -1.20 12.02 -8.48
C CYS A 327 -0.02 12.24 -9.44
N GLY A 328 1.14 12.68 -8.93
CA GLY A 328 2.35 12.85 -9.74
C GLY A 328 2.84 11.52 -10.33
N THR A 329 2.92 10.48 -9.50
CA THR A 329 3.27 9.12 -9.97
C THR A 329 2.22 8.58 -10.92
N ALA A 330 0.93 8.72 -10.60
CA ALA A 330 -0.16 8.28 -11.47
C ALA A 330 -0.14 9.00 -12.82
N PHE A 331 0.08 10.32 -12.85
CA PHE A 331 0.17 11.10 -14.08
C PHE A 331 1.37 10.69 -14.94
N PHE A 332 2.53 10.46 -14.32
CA PHE A 332 3.72 9.97 -15.02
C PHE A 332 3.46 8.60 -15.67
N ILE A 333 2.89 7.66 -14.91
CA ILE A 333 2.53 6.33 -15.43
C ILE A 333 1.45 6.44 -16.50
N ASN A 334 0.49 7.34 -16.34
CA ASN A 334 -0.58 7.57 -17.29
C ASN A 334 -0.07 8.10 -18.64
N PHE A 335 0.93 8.96 -18.63
CA PHE A 335 1.58 9.43 -19.86
C PHE A 335 2.16 8.25 -20.67
N ILE A 336 2.82 7.30 -19.98
CA ILE A 336 3.32 6.07 -20.60
C ILE A 336 2.15 5.19 -21.06
N ALA A 337 1.09 5.06 -20.27
CA ALA A 337 -0.10 4.29 -20.63
C ALA A 337 -0.73 4.79 -21.93
N ILE A 338 -0.85 6.11 -22.09
CA ILE A 338 -1.37 6.75 -23.31
C ILE A 338 -0.45 6.46 -24.51
N TYR A 339 0.87 6.55 -24.33
CA TYR A 339 1.84 6.24 -25.39
C TYR A 339 1.69 4.79 -25.90
N TYR A 340 1.42 3.85 -25.01
CA TYR A 340 1.17 2.45 -25.36
C TYR A 340 -0.26 2.17 -25.82
N HIS A 341 -1.19 3.13 -25.81
CA HIS A 341 -2.63 2.89 -26.01
C HIS A 341 -3.21 1.82 -25.06
N ALA A 342 -2.67 1.72 -23.84
CA ALA A 342 -3.12 0.76 -22.84
C ALA A 342 -4.52 1.14 -22.32
N SER A 343 -5.36 0.13 -22.02
CA SER A 343 -6.68 0.33 -21.40
C SER A 343 -6.59 0.93 -20.00
N ARG A 344 -5.42 0.83 -19.36
CA ARG A 344 -5.15 1.41 -18.04
C ARG A 344 -4.85 2.90 -18.04
N ALA A 345 -4.97 3.56 -19.19
CA ALA A 345 -4.96 5.01 -19.24
C ALA A 345 -6.19 5.57 -18.50
N ILE A 346 -5.95 6.33 -17.44
CA ILE A 346 -6.98 7.00 -16.65
C ILE A 346 -7.63 8.11 -17.50
N PRO A 347 -8.95 8.11 -17.67
CA PRO A 347 -9.67 9.15 -18.40
C PRO A 347 -9.49 10.53 -17.75
N PHE A 348 -9.47 11.58 -18.58
CA PHE A 348 -9.33 12.96 -18.10
C PHE A 348 -10.40 13.35 -17.07
N GLY A 349 -11.65 12.91 -17.26
CA GLY A 349 -12.74 13.17 -16.32
C GLY A 349 -12.46 12.65 -14.91
N THR A 350 -11.88 11.45 -14.80
CA THR A 350 -11.51 10.83 -13.53
C THR A 350 -10.38 11.61 -12.84
N MET A 351 -9.41 12.13 -13.60
CA MET A 351 -8.35 12.99 -13.05
C MET A 351 -8.92 14.28 -12.45
N VAL A 352 -9.86 14.92 -13.17
CA VAL A 352 -10.54 16.11 -12.66
C VAL A 352 -11.34 15.79 -11.40
N ALA A 353 -12.03 14.64 -11.35
CA ALA A 353 -12.76 14.21 -10.17
C ALA A 353 -11.86 14.05 -8.93
N VAL A 354 -10.68 13.42 -9.08
CA VAL A 354 -9.70 13.28 -7.98
C VAL A 354 -9.18 14.66 -7.53
N CYS A 355 -8.90 15.57 -8.46
CA CYS A 355 -8.54 16.95 -8.12
C CYS A 355 -9.65 17.66 -7.33
N CYS A 356 -10.91 17.49 -7.75
CA CYS A 356 -12.06 18.05 -7.03
C CYS A 356 -12.17 17.50 -5.61
N ILE A 357 -11.95 16.20 -5.39
CA ILE A 357 -11.90 15.62 -4.04
C ILE A 357 -10.79 16.28 -3.20
N CYS A 358 -9.61 16.51 -3.79
CA CYS A 358 -8.50 17.15 -3.08
C CYS A 358 -8.81 18.60 -2.66
N PHE A 359 -9.41 19.41 -3.55
CA PHE A 359 -9.68 20.82 -3.26
C PHE A 359 -10.96 21.05 -2.46
N PHE A 360 -12.04 20.30 -2.72
CA PHE A 360 -13.36 20.55 -2.12
C PHE A 360 -13.67 19.66 -0.92
N VAL A 361 -12.91 18.58 -0.70
CA VAL A 361 -13.13 17.68 0.45
C VAL A 361 -11.90 17.66 1.36
N ILE A 362 -10.74 17.28 0.84
CA ILE A 362 -9.52 17.10 1.66
C ILE A 362 -9.06 18.44 2.24
N LEU A 363 -8.89 19.48 1.41
CA LEU A 363 -8.41 20.78 1.88
C LEU A 363 -9.27 21.40 3.01
N PRO A 364 -10.62 21.52 2.89
CA PRO A 364 -11.43 22.10 3.96
C PRO A 364 -11.46 21.22 5.21
N LEU A 365 -11.53 19.89 5.09
CA LEU A 365 -11.47 19.00 6.25
C LEU A 365 -10.12 19.08 6.97
N ASN A 366 -9.01 19.18 6.24
CA ASN A 366 -7.68 19.39 6.81
C ASN A 366 -7.55 20.75 7.52
N LEU A 367 -8.18 21.80 6.99
CA LEU A 367 -8.24 23.13 7.62
C LEU A 367 -8.94 23.04 8.99
N VAL A 368 -10.10 22.38 9.05
CA VAL A 368 -10.84 22.16 10.31
C VAL A 368 -9.96 21.43 11.32
N GLY A 369 -9.33 20.33 10.91
CA GLY A 369 -8.38 19.59 11.75
C GLY A 369 -7.24 20.46 12.26
N THR A 370 -6.67 21.31 11.39
CA THR A 370 -5.55 22.21 11.72
C THR A 370 -5.94 23.25 12.76
N ILE A 371 -7.12 23.87 12.63
CA ILE A 371 -7.62 24.85 13.60
C ILE A 371 -7.86 24.16 14.95
N LEU A 372 -8.51 23.00 14.96
CA LEU A 372 -8.74 22.23 16.19
C LEU A 372 -7.44 21.82 16.88
N GLY A 373 -6.47 21.29 16.13
CA GLY A 373 -5.18 20.86 16.66
C GLY A 373 -4.39 22.01 17.28
N ARG A 374 -4.37 23.18 16.62
CA ARG A 374 -3.70 24.38 17.12
C ARG A 374 -4.34 24.91 18.40
N ASN A 375 -5.67 24.93 18.48
CA ASN A 375 -6.37 25.50 19.63
C ASN A 375 -6.39 24.54 20.84
N LEU A 376 -6.61 23.25 20.62
CA LEU A 376 -6.74 22.26 21.71
C LEU A 376 -5.39 21.75 22.21
N SER A 377 -4.41 21.65 21.32
CA SER A 377 -3.14 20.96 21.58
C SER A 377 -1.92 21.73 21.12
N GLY A 378 -2.04 22.99 20.66
CA GLY A 378 -0.92 23.76 20.10
C GLY A 378 -0.02 24.44 21.14
N GLN A 379 -0.40 24.48 22.41
CA GLN A 379 0.42 25.11 23.45
C GLN A 379 1.65 24.23 23.78
N PRO A 380 2.87 24.79 23.80
CA PRO A 380 4.05 24.07 24.25
C PRO A 380 3.94 23.73 25.75
N ASN A 381 4.10 22.45 26.09
CA ASN A 381 4.11 21.98 27.48
C ASN A 381 5.33 21.07 27.68
N PHE A 382 6.50 21.71 27.80
CA PHE A 382 7.79 21.05 27.94
C PHE A 382 8.09 20.77 29.42
N PRO A 383 8.52 19.55 29.79
CA PRO A 383 8.92 19.21 31.15
C PRO A 383 10.07 20.06 31.71
N CYS A 384 11.00 20.48 30.85
CA CYS A 384 12.19 21.24 31.23
C CYS A 384 12.24 22.56 30.49
N ARG A 385 12.87 23.57 31.10
CA ARG A 385 13.14 24.86 30.46
C ARG A 385 14.16 24.65 29.33
N VAL A 386 13.87 25.23 28.17
CA VAL A 386 14.78 25.21 27.03
C VAL A 386 15.79 26.36 27.14
N ASN A 387 17.08 26.05 27.00
CA ASN A 387 18.17 27.02 27.04
C ASN A 387 18.10 27.98 25.85
N ALA A 388 18.58 29.22 26.01
CA ALA A 388 18.61 30.18 24.91
C ALA A 388 19.64 29.76 23.84
N VAL A 389 20.86 29.41 24.28
CA VAL A 389 21.97 29.03 23.41
C VAL A 389 22.09 27.49 23.35
N PRO A 390 22.15 26.90 22.14
CA PRO A 390 22.31 25.45 22.01
C PRO A 390 23.70 25.01 22.46
N ARG A 391 23.77 23.93 23.24
CA ARG A 391 25.05 23.32 23.63
C ARG A 391 25.76 22.72 22.40
N PRO A 392 27.10 22.84 22.31
CA PRO A 392 27.87 22.15 21.28
C PRO A 392 27.78 20.62 21.48
N ILE A 393 27.61 19.90 20.37
CA ILE A 393 27.52 18.43 20.39
C ILE A 393 28.95 17.87 20.36
N PRO A 394 29.33 16.98 21.30
CA PRO A 394 30.67 16.40 21.33
C PRO A 394 30.92 15.48 20.12
N GLU A 395 32.19 15.22 19.83
CA GLU A 395 32.56 14.21 18.84
C GLU A 395 32.12 12.83 19.31
N LYS A 396 31.39 12.13 18.45
CA LYS A 396 30.82 10.82 18.74
C LYS A 396 31.49 9.73 17.92
N LYS A 397 31.42 8.50 18.44
CA LYS A 397 31.92 7.32 17.72
C LYS A 397 31.10 7.09 16.45
N TRP A 398 31.72 6.52 15.42
CA TRP A 398 31.08 6.31 14.10
C TRP A 398 29.71 5.61 14.17
N PHE A 399 29.53 4.63 15.07
CA PHE A 399 28.27 3.89 15.21
C PHE A 399 27.17 4.66 15.95
N MET A 400 27.50 5.78 16.60
CA MET A 400 26.56 6.70 17.25
C MET A 400 26.14 7.85 16.31
N GLU A 401 26.62 7.87 15.07
CA GLU A 401 26.17 8.83 14.06
C GLU A 401 24.70 8.60 13.69
N PRO A 402 23.86 9.66 13.61
CA PRO A 402 22.45 9.57 13.27
C PRO A 402 22.20 8.80 11.98
N ALA A 403 23.06 8.94 10.96
CA ALA A 403 22.93 8.21 9.71
C ALA A 403 23.03 6.69 9.90
N VAL A 404 23.99 6.23 10.72
CA VAL A 404 24.19 4.80 11.01
C VAL A 404 23.02 4.27 11.85
N ILE A 405 22.58 5.02 12.86
CA ILE A 405 21.42 4.68 13.69
C ILE A 405 20.13 4.57 12.84
N VAL A 406 19.94 5.51 11.90
CA VAL A 406 18.78 5.52 10.99
C VAL A 406 18.79 4.29 10.08
N CYS A 407 19.93 3.96 9.47
CA CYS A 407 20.05 2.78 8.64
C CYS A 407 19.75 1.50 9.44
N LEU A 408 20.40 1.30 10.60
CA LEU A 408 20.23 0.09 11.39
C LEU A 408 18.82 -0.06 11.99
N GLY A 409 18.15 1.06 12.31
CA GLY A 409 16.82 1.04 12.91
C GLY A 409 15.74 0.37 12.06
N GLY A 410 15.86 0.44 10.73
CA GLY A 410 14.84 -0.11 9.83
C GLY A 410 14.88 -1.63 9.67
N ILE A 411 15.98 -2.28 10.05
CA ILE A 411 16.23 -3.72 9.83
C ILE A 411 15.23 -4.58 10.62
N LEU A 412 15.05 -4.28 11.91
CA LEU A 412 14.20 -5.10 12.79
C LEU A 412 12.70 -4.99 12.45
N PRO A 413 12.14 -3.78 12.23
CA PRO A 413 10.75 -3.68 11.78
C PRO A 413 10.55 -4.33 10.40
N PHE A 414 11.51 -4.21 9.48
CA PHE A 414 11.44 -4.92 8.19
C PHE A 414 11.42 -6.45 8.38
N GLY A 415 12.32 -6.99 9.21
CA GLY A 415 12.34 -8.42 9.54
C GLY A 415 11.02 -8.93 10.10
N SER A 416 10.32 -8.11 10.88
CA SER A 416 9.01 -8.47 11.47
C SER A 416 7.85 -8.56 10.47
N ILE A 417 7.97 -7.92 9.30
CA ILE A 417 6.92 -7.91 8.28
C ILE A 417 7.34 -8.61 6.98
N PHE A 418 8.57 -9.13 6.90
CA PHE A 418 9.19 -9.63 5.67
C PHE A 418 8.35 -10.70 4.97
N ILE A 419 7.89 -11.71 5.72
CA ILE A 419 7.11 -12.83 5.16
C ILE A 419 5.75 -12.33 4.64
N GLU A 420 5.11 -11.43 5.36
CA GLU A 420 3.81 -10.88 4.97
C GLU A 420 3.93 -9.95 3.76
N MET A 421 5.03 -9.22 3.66
CA MET A 421 5.35 -8.41 2.49
C MET A 421 5.42 -9.26 1.21
N TYR A 422 5.95 -10.50 1.28
CA TYR A 422 5.94 -11.43 0.15
C TYR A 422 4.52 -11.79 -0.30
N PHE A 423 3.61 -12.04 0.64
CA PHE A 423 2.20 -12.36 0.33
C PHE A 423 1.48 -11.14 -0.25
N ILE A 424 1.69 -9.95 0.32
CA ILE A 424 1.15 -8.69 -0.20
C ILE A 424 1.63 -8.44 -1.64
N PHE A 425 2.94 -8.58 -1.89
CA PHE A 425 3.50 -8.38 -3.23
C PHE A 425 2.95 -9.39 -4.23
N THR A 426 2.83 -10.66 -3.83
CA THR A 426 2.25 -11.68 -4.71
C THR A 426 0.78 -11.42 -4.99
N SER A 427 0.04 -10.87 -4.04
CA SER A 427 -1.36 -10.52 -4.24
C SER A 427 -1.52 -9.39 -5.26
N PHE A 428 -0.76 -8.30 -5.11
CA PHE A 428 -0.80 -7.17 -6.03
C PHE A 428 -0.26 -7.49 -7.43
N TRP A 429 0.83 -8.25 -7.51
CA TRP A 429 1.58 -8.42 -8.77
C TRP A 429 1.29 -9.74 -9.49
N ALA A 430 0.77 -10.76 -8.80
CA ALA A 430 0.40 -12.06 -9.39
C ALA A 430 -1.12 -12.33 -9.41
N TYR A 431 -1.97 -11.31 -9.19
CA TYR A 431 -3.44 -11.39 -9.21
C TYR A 431 -4.03 -12.48 -8.30
N LYS A 432 -3.36 -12.78 -7.18
CA LYS A 432 -3.97 -13.60 -6.14
C LYS A 432 -4.79 -12.69 -5.24
N ILE A 433 -6.08 -13.00 -5.08
CA ILE A 433 -6.95 -12.21 -4.21
C ILE A 433 -6.49 -12.41 -2.76
N TYR A 434 -6.05 -11.34 -2.12
CA TYR A 434 -5.71 -11.36 -0.70
C TYR A 434 -7.00 -11.24 0.12
N TYR A 435 -7.38 -12.30 0.82
CA TYR A 435 -8.61 -12.36 1.61
C TYR A 435 -8.35 -12.45 3.13
N VAL A 436 -7.09 -12.59 3.55
CA VAL A 436 -6.74 -12.90 4.94
C VAL A 436 -6.47 -11.65 5.78
N TYR A 437 -7.42 -10.71 5.77
CA TYR A 437 -7.29 -9.39 6.38
C TYR A 437 -7.04 -9.41 7.90
N GLY A 438 -7.50 -10.44 8.61
CA GLY A 438 -7.23 -10.62 10.04
C GLY A 438 -5.73 -10.74 10.37
N PHE A 439 -4.95 -11.44 9.53
CA PHE A 439 -3.49 -11.48 9.72
C PHE A 439 -2.85 -10.13 9.40
N MET A 440 -3.32 -9.42 8.37
CA MET A 440 -2.85 -8.07 8.05
C MET A 440 -3.04 -7.09 9.23
N MET A 441 -4.16 -7.19 9.96
CA MET A 441 -4.38 -6.41 11.18
C MET A 441 -3.36 -6.73 12.28
N LEU A 442 -3.10 -8.01 12.55
CA LEU A 442 -2.10 -8.43 13.55
C LEU A 442 -0.70 -7.95 13.19
N VAL A 443 -0.34 -8.03 11.92
CA VAL A 443 0.97 -7.59 11.40
C VAL A 443 1.13 -6.08 11.54
N LEU A 444 0.08 -5.30 11.28
CA LEU A 444 0.09 -3.85 11.52
C LEU A 444 0.34 -3.53 13.00
N VAL A 445 -0.31 -4.25 13.93
CA VAL A 445 -0.10 -4.06 15.38
C VAL A 445 1.33 -4.40 15.78
N ILE A 446 1.84 -5.54 15.31
CA ILE A 446 3.23 -5.95 15.56
C ILE A 446 4.21 -4.89 15.03
N LEU A 447 4.01 -4.41 13.80
CA LEU A 447 4.83 -3.36 13.20
C LEU A 447 4.83 -2.09 14.05
N CYS A 448 3.68 -1.66 14.58
CA CYS A 448 3.59 -0.50 15.47
C CYS A 448 4.41 -0.68 16.74
N ILE A 449 4.33 -1.85 17.37
CA ILE A 449 5.08 -2.12 18.61
C ILE A 449 6.58 -2.16 18.32
N VAL A 450 7.01 -2.90 17.29
CA VAL A 450 8.43 -3.02 16.93
C VAL A 450 9.01 -1.66 16.54
N THR A 451 8.32 -0.86 15.73
CA THR A 451 8.78 0.48 15.33
C THR A 451 8.95 1.41 16.53
N VAL A 452 8.01 1.42 17.49
CA VAL A 452 8.14 2.21 18.72
C VAL A 452 9.32 1.72 19.57
N CYS A 453 9.46 0.42 19.79
CA CYS A 453 10.57 -0.11 20.59
C CYS A 453 11.93 0.23 19.99
N VAL A 454 12.10 0.01 18.68
CA VAL A 454 13.38 0.27 18.00
C VAL A 454 13.71 1.76 18.01
N THR A 455 12.74 2.64 17.75
CA THR A 455 12.98 4.09 17.77
C THR A 455 13.30 4.64 19.16
N ILE A 456 12.71 4.08 20.22
CA ILE A 456 13.09 4.39 21.61
C ILE A 456 14.56 4.01 21.87
N VAL A 457 14.97 2.81 21.47
CA VAL A 457 16.36 2.32 21.63
C VAL A 457 17.34 3.21 20.86
N CYS A 458 17.06 3.48 19.58
CA CYS A 458 17.85 4.36 18.73
C CYS A 458 17.99 5.77 19.32
N THR A 459 16.89 6.33 19.82
CA THR A 459 16.87 7.65 20.44
C THR A 459 17.64 7.67 21.76
N TYR A 460 17.53 6.62 22.57
CA TYR A 460 18.29 6.49 23.80
C TYR A 460 19.80 6.42 23.53
N PHE A 461 20.24 5.69 22.51
CA PHE A 461 21.65 5.69 22.08
C PHE A 461 22.11 7.09 21.65
N LEU A 462 21.29 7.81 20.89
CA LEU A 462 21.61 9.17 20.46
C LEU A 462 21.72 10.15 21.63
N LEU A 463 20.77 10.11 22.58
CA LEU A 463 20.79 10.98 23.75
C LEU A 463 21.97 10.68 24.68
N ASN A 464 22.38 9.40 24.80
CA ASN A 464 23.61 9.03 25.54
C ASN A 464 24.88 9.55 24.88
N ALA A 465 24.85 9.83 23.58
CA ALA A 465 25.93 10.49 22.85
C ALA A 465 25.82 12.03 22.93
N GLU A 466 24.98 12.56 23.82
CA GLU A 466 24.75 14.00 24.05
C GLU A 466 24.26 14.76 22.80
N ASP A 467 23.65 14.06 21.83
CA ASP A 467 23.03 14.69 20.67
C ASP A 467 21.52 14.85 20.89
N TYR A 468 21.10 16.09 21.15
CA TYR A 468 19.70 16.43 21.43
C TYR A 468 18.79 16.42 20.17
N ARG A 469 19.31 16.19 18.97
CA ARG A 469 18.54 16.25 17.69
C ARG A 469 17.77 14.96 17.40
N TRP A 470 17.08 14.43 18.41
CA TRP A 470 16.41 13.12 18.34
C TRP A 470 15.15 13.10 17.47
N GLN A 471 14.49 14.24 17.24
CA GLN A 471 13.19 14.29 16.57
C GLN A 471 13.25 13.73 15.14
N TRP A 472 14.22 14.17 14.32
CA TRP A 472 14.42 13.61 12.98
C TRP A 472 15.00 12.20 13.00
N THR A 473 15.94 11.92 13.91
CA THR A 473 16.55 10.59 14.00
C THR A 473 15.52 9.53 14.34
N SER A 474 14.60 9.80 15.27
CA SER A 474 13.50 8.90 15.63
C SER A 474 12.52 8.68 14.46
N PHE A 475 12.11 9.74 13.78
CA PHE A 475 11.27 9.64 12.58
C PHE A 475 11.95 8.82 11.48
N LEU A 476 13.18 9.18 11.11
CA LEU A 476 13.92 8.54 10.02
C LEU A 476 14.32 7.09 10.33
N SER A 477 14.60 6.78 11.59
CA SER A 477 14.93 5.42 12.04
C SER A 477 13.77 4.44 11.88
N ALA A 478 12.52 4.87 12.12
CA ALA A 478 11.36 4.05 11.76
C ALA A 478 11.02 4.14 10.27
N ALA A 479 11.19 5.30 9.64
CA ALA A 479 10.92 5.45 8.21
C ALA A 479 11.87 4.63 7.32
N SER A 480 13.09 4.33 7.78
CA SER A 480 14.07 3.55 7.03
C SER A 480 13.62 2.11 6.75
N THR A 481 12.63 1.58 7.48
CA THR A 481 11.94 0.33 7.13
C THR A 481 11.42 0.34 5.69
N ALA A 482 10.96 1.50 5.19
CA ALA A 482 10.53 1.65 3.79
C ALA A 482 11.66 1.44 2.78
N ILE A 483 12.90 1.80 3.12
CA ILE A 483 14.06 1.59 2.25
C ILE A 483 14.29 0.10 2.06
N TYR A 484 14.22 -0.69 3.14
CA TYR A 484 14.32 -2.15 3.07
C TYR A 484 13.20 -2.78 2.25
N VAL A 485 11.97 -2.31 2.41
CA VAL A 485 10.82 -2.76 1.59
C VAL A 485 11.00 -2.40 0.12
N TYR A 486 11.51 -1.21 -0.19
CA TYR A 486 11.77 -0.82 -1.57
C TYR A 486 12.92 -1.62 -2.19
N MET A 487 14.02 -1.86 -1.45
CA MET A 487 15.09 -2.78 -1.89
C MET A 487 14.56 -4.20 -2.13
N TYR A 488 13.68 -4.69 -1.26
CA TYR A 488 13.02 -5.99 -1.45
C TYR A 488 12.17 -6.02 -2.73
N SER A 489 11.56 -4.89 -3.11
CA SER A 489 10.82 -4.80 -4.38
C SER A 489 11.70 -5.01 -5.61
N PHE A 490 12.97 -4.59 -5.59
CA PHE A 490 13.92 -4.94 -6.67
C PHE A 490 14.21 -6.44 -6.70
N TYR A 491 14.50 -7.05 -5.54
CA TYR A 491 14.68 -8.50 -5.47
C TYR A 491 13.46 -9.25 -5.99
N TYR A 492 12.26 -8.86 -5.57
CA TYR A 492 11.02 -9.48 -6.01
C TYR A 492 10.81 -9.34 -7.52
N TYR A 493 11.07 -8.16 -8.08
CA TYR A 493 10.97 -7.91 -9.51
C TYR A 493 11.86 -8.88 -10.32
N PHE A 494 13.15 -8.94 -10.02
CA PHE A 494 14.10 -9.74 -10.81
C PHE A 494 14.02 -11.25 -10.57
N PHE A 495 13.71 -11.68 -9.34
CA PHE A 495 13.80 -13.11 -8.98
C PHE A 495 12.45 -13.81 -8.81
N LYS A 496 11.35 -13.06 -8.65
CA LYS A 496 10.01 -13.64 -8.44
C LYS A 496 9.02 -13.32 -9.55
N THR A 497 9.24 -12.25 -10.30
CA THR A 497 8.39 -11.91 -11.45
C THR A 497 9.06 -12.24 -12.78
N LYS A 498 8.24 -12.43 -13.82
CA LYS A 498 8.69 -12.55 -15.22
C LYS A 498 8.33 -11.29 -16.02
N MET A 499 8.13 -10.17 -15.33
CA MET A 499 7.70 -8.91 -15.92
C MET A 499 8.83 -8.30 -16.76
N TYR A 500 8.47 -7.70 -17.89
CA TYR A 500 9.41 -7.01 -18.78
C TYR A 500 8.75 -5.82 -19.47
N GLY A 501 9.54 -5.00 -20.16
CA GLY A 501 9.02 -3.85 -20.90
C GLY A 501 8.87 -2.59 -20.05
N LEU A 502 8.92 -1.44 -20.72
CA LEU A 502 9.01 -0.13 -20.06
C LEU A 502 7.75 0.20 -19.26
N PHE A 503 6.55 -0.02 -19.84
CA PHE A 503 5.29 0.27 -19.18
C PHE A 503 5.12 -0.52 -17.87
N GLN A 504 5.29 -1.84 -17.93
CA GLN A 504 5.19 -2.72 -16.77
C GLN A 504 6.22 -2.37 -15.69
N THR A 505 7.46 -2.10 -16.08
CA THR A 505 8.55 -1.73 -15.16
C THR A 505 8.27 -0.41 -14.46
N SER A 506 7.90 0.63 -15.20
CA SER A 506 7.56 1.95 -14.64
C SER A 506 6.33 1.88 -13.75
N PHE A 507 5.32 1.10 -14.12
CA PHE A 507 4.14 0.87 -13.30
C PHE A 507 4.53 0.21 -11.97
N TYR A 508 5.28 -0.91 -12.03
CA TYR A 508 5.73 -1.63 -10.84
C TYR A 508 6.51 -0.73 -9.88
N PHE A 509 7.63 -0.16 -10.34
CA PHE A 509 8.50 0.63 -9.45
C PHE A 509 7.85 1.94 -9.01
N GLY A 510 7.01 2.57 -9.83
CA GLY A 510 6.29 3.78 -9.46
C GLY A 510 5.33 3.54 -8.29
N TYR A 511 4.46 2.54 -8.39
CA TYR A 511 3.54 2.21 -7.30
C TYR A 511 4.26 1.63 -6.08
N MET A 512 5.35 0.87 -6.26
CA MET A 512 6.16 0.40 -5.15
C MET A 512 6.88 1.53 -4.41
N ALA A 513 7.31 2.59 -5.10
CA ALA A 513 7.87 3.78 -4.47
C ALA A 513 6.81 4.50 -3.64
N VAL A 514 5.60 4.71 -4.18
CA VAL A 514 4.47 5.32 -3.44
C VAL A 514 4.11 4.50 -2.20
N PHE A 515 3.98 3.17 -2.35
CA PHE A 515 3.69 2.26 -1.24
C PHE A 515 4.75 2.34 -0.14
N SER A 516 6.03 2.21 -0.51
CA SER A 516 7.14 2.29 0.44
C SER A 516 7.21 3.66 1.13
N THR A 517 7.05 4.76 0.39
CA THR A 517 7.05 6.10 0.99
C THR A 517 5.88 6.28 1.97
N ALA A 518 4.67 5.83 1.64
CA ALA A 518 3.53 5.87 2.55
C ALA A 518 3.79 5.06 3.83
N LEU A 519 4.34 3.84 3.70
CA LEU A 519 4.76 3.00 4.82
C LEU A 519 5.81 3.70 5.68
N GLY A 520 6.82 4.34 5.06
CA GLY A 520 7.87 5.05 5.77
C GLY A 520 7.37 6.26 6.55
N ILE A 521 6.46 7.04 5.96
CA ILE A 521 5.84 8.18 6.64
C ILE A 521 4.96 7.71 7.81
N MET A 522 4.21 6.62 7.63
CA MET A 522 3.42 6.00 8.69
C MET A 522 4.29 5.50 9.85
N CYS A 523 5.29 4.66 9.57
CA CYS A 523 6.23 4.15 10.56
C CYS A 523 6.98 5.28 11.26
N GLY A 524 7.44 6.28 10.51
CA GLY A 524 8.14 7.45 11.04
C GLY A 524 7.29 8.24 12.03
N ALA A 525 6.00 8.46 11.72
CA ALA A 525 5.09 9.15 12.63
C ALA A 525 4.84 8.35 13.91
N ILE A 526 4.59 7.04 13.80
CA ILE A 526 4.40 6.13 14.95
C ILE A 526 5.64 6.11 15.84
N GLY A 527 6.83 5.94 15.23
CA GLY A 527 8.11 5.95 15.93
C GLY A 527 8.37 7.26 16.66
N TYR A 528 8.13 8.41 16.00
CA TYR A 528 8.25 9.72 16.63
C TYR A 528 7.26 9.90 17.78
N MET A 529 5.99 9.51 17.62
CA MET A 529 4.98 9.64 18.69
C MET A 529 5.34 8.82 19.92
N GLY A 530 5.74 7.56 19.73
CA GLY A 530 6.18 6.69 20.83
C GLY A 530 7.45 7.22 21.50
N THR A 531 8.43 7.65 20.71
CA THR A 531 9.67 8.25 21.22
C THR A 531 9.40 9.57 21.96
N SER A 532 8.51 10.43 21.45
CA SER A 532 8.15 11.69 22.11
C SER A 532 7.52 11.46 23.48
N ALA A 533 6.65 10.45 23.60
CA ALA A 533 6.09 10.04 24.89
C ALA A 533 7.19 9.54 25.85
N PHE A 534 8.12 8.71 25.36
CA PHE A 534 9.27 8.24 26.13
C PHE A 534 10.18 9.39 26.60
N VAL A 535 10.59 10.27 25.69
CA VAL A 535 11.44 11.43 26.00
C VAL A 535 10.77 12.32 27.05
N ARG A 536 9.49 12.67 26.87
CA ARG A 536 8.76 13.45 27.89
C ARG A 536 8.76 12.74 29.24
N LYS A 537 8.52 11.42 29.27
CA LYS A 537 8.47 10.65 30.50
C LYS A 537 9.80 10.59 31.24
N ILE A 538 10.93 10.41 30.54
CA ILE A 538 12.25 10.36 31.18
C ILE A 538 12.66 11.72 31.73
N TYR A 539 12.36 12.83 31.04
CA TYR A 539 12.75 14.18 31.50
C TYR A 539 11.79 14.79 32.53
N THR A 540 10.52 14.37 32.61
CA THR A 540 9.65 14.75 33.74
C THR A 540 10.15 14.16 35.08
N ASN A 541 10.86 13.03 35.04
CA ASN A 541 11.39 12.38 36.24
C ASN A 541 12.79 12.89 36.64
N VAL A 542 13.43 13.74 35.84
CA VAL A 542 14.70 14.36 36.21
C VAL A 542 14.39 15.49 37.20
N LYS A 543 14.84 15.35 38.45
CA LYS A 543 14.84 16.47 39.39
C LYS A 543 15.92 17.44 38.93
N ILE A 544 15.51 18.63 38.49
CA ILE A 544 16.40 19.73 38.15
C ILE A 544 16.01 20.79 39.18
N ASP A 545 16.77 20.86 40.26
CA ASP A 545 16.63 21.92 41.27
C ASP A 545 17.20 23.25 40.75
#